data_AF-A0A9D2JRQ8-F1
#
_entry.id   AF-A0A9D2JRQ8-F1
#
_cell.length_a   1.000
_cell.length_b   1.000
_cell.length_c   1.000
_cell.angle_alpha   90.00
_cell.angle_beta   90.00
_cell.angle_gamma   90.00
#
_symmetry.space_group_name_H-M   'P 1'
#
loop_
_entity.id
_entity.type
_entity.pdbx_description
1 polymer ?
#
loop_
_entity_poly.entity_id
_entity_poly.type
_entity_poly.pdbx_seq_one_letter_code
_entity_poly.pdbx_strand_id
1 'polypeptide(L)'
;MKIAKRIASVLLAVLFGIIVFVALLCAALLIADAAVDASARVLPSYAREDISLILSKETWSEEDYQTLYLQTGLGRSALDELKGDDESILAFQDALYYEGELTHETVAITTKRDKFADEDYRAPIVPLQEGDVLVTSTCHTFGWRNGHAALVVNARTSSLLESVSLGIPSAITLNGVNWFRYGTNFMVLRLKNADKSLRAEIAATACDRLYNVPYSLTVGFLSPKDQGETPQGTHCSHLVWQAFYYYGYDIDSNGGPLCSAQDIANSDLFEVVQVFGFDPIKLWN
;
A
#
# COMPACT_ATOMS: atom_id res chain seq x y z
N MET A 1 45.46 38.79 19.31
CA MET A 1 44.70 38.10 20.39
C MET A 1 43.18 38.39 20.40
N LYS A 2 42.70 39.64 20.33
CA LYS A 2 41.25 39.95 20.37
C LYS A 2 40.45 39.41 19.16
N ILE A 3 41.01 39.51 17.96
CA ILE A 3 40.36 39.02 16.72
C ILE A 3 40.20 37.49 16.75
N ALA A 4 41.24 36.75 17.15
CA ALA A 4 41.18 35.29 17.28
C ALA A 4 40.14 34.82 18.30
N LYS A 5 40.02 35.49 19.45
CA LYS A 5 38.97 35.19 20.44
C LYS A 5 37.56 35.43 19.88
N ARG A 6 37.36 36.53 19.15
CA ARG A 6 36.07 36.85 18.52
C ARG A 6 35.69 35.81 17.45
N ILE A 7 36.64 35.40 16.61
CA ILE A 7 36.43 34.35 15.60
C ILE A 7 36.08 33.02 16.28
N ALA A 8 36.82 32.62 17.33
CA ALA A 8 36.54 31.40 18.08
C ALA A 8 35.13 31.39 18.71
N SER A 9 34.69 32.52 19.29
CA SER A 9 33.34 32.64 19.84
C SER A 9 32.25 32.54 18.78
N VAL A 10 32.45 33.13 17.60
CA VAL A 10 31.51 33.01 16.48
C VAL A 10 31.44 31.57 15.97
N LEU A 11 32.58 30.91 15.78
CA LEU A 11 32.62 29.50 15.36
C LEU A 11 31.94 28.58 16.37
N LEU A 12 32.16 28.80 17.67
CA LEU A 12 31.50 28.04 18.72
C LEU A 12 29.98 28.27 18.73
N ALA A 13 29.53 29.51 18.53
CA ALA A 13 28.10 29.82 18.44
C ALA A 13 27.45 29.20 17.20
N VAL A 14 28.14 29.20 16.05
CA VAL A 14 27.67 28.53 14.82
C VAL A 14 27.59 27.01 15.03
N LEU A 15 28.64 26.41 15.60
CA LEU A 15 28.66 24.98 15.90
C LEU A 15 27.54 24.61 16.88
N PHE A 16 27.34 25.40 17.95
CA PHE A 16 26.23 25.20 18.88
C PHE A 16 24.88 25.33 18.18
N GLY A 17 24.71 26.33 17.30
CA GLY A 17 23.50 26.48 16.50
C GLY A 17 23.21 25.27 15.60
N ILE A 18 24.24 24.72 14.94
CA ILE A 18 24.12 23.49 14.13
C ILE A 18 23.73 22.31 15.02
N ILE A 19 24.37 22.13 16.18
CA ILE A 19 24.06 21.03 17.11
C ILE A 19 22.61 21.14 17.60
N VAL A 20 22.16 22.33 18.00
CA VAL A 20 20.78 22.55 18.44
C VAL A 20 19.80 22.29 17.29
N PHE A 21 20.09 22.76 16.08
CA PHE A 21 19.25 22.50 14.91
C PHE A 21 19.13 21.00 14.60
N VAL A 22 20.26 20.27 14.58
CA VAL A 22 20.26 18.82 14.35
C VAL A 22 19.52 18.09 15.47
N ALA A 23 19.70 18.48 16.73
CA ALA A 23 18.99 17.87 17.85
C ALA A 23 17.46 18.09 17.75
N LEU A 24 17.03 19.31 17.40
CA LEU A 24 15.61 19.62 17.19
C LEU A 24 15.03 18.87 15.98
N LEU A 25 15.78 18.76 14.88
CA LEU A 25 15.38 17.98 13.72
C LEU A 25 15.23 16.50 14.08
N CYS A 26 16.21 15.89 14.76
CA CYS A 26 16.11 14.50 15.22
C CYS A 26 14.91 14.29 16.14
N ALA A 27 14.67 15.21 17.09
CA ALA A 27 13.51 15.13 17.97
C ALA A 27 12.19 15.19 17.18
N ALA A 28 12.08 16.11 16.21
CA ALA A 28 10.91 16.22 15.34
C ALA A 28 10.67 14.96 14.52
N LEU A 29 11.74 14.37 13.94
CA LEU A 29 11.63 13.13 13.16
C LEU A 29 11.22 11.93 14.02
N LEU A 30 11.73 11.83 15.27
CA LEU A 30 11.32 10.77 16.19
C LEU A 30 9.86 10.91 16.63
N ILE A 31 9.41 12.14 16.90
CA ILE A 31 8.00 12.42 17.21
C ILE A 31 7.11 12.06 16.01
N ALA A 32 7.54 12.43 14.80
CA ALA A 32 6.81 12.11 13.58
C ALA A 32 6.73 10.60 13.34
N ASP A 33 7.82 9.86 13.55
CA ASP A 33 7.85 8.39 13.45
C ASP A 33 6.88 7.74 14.44
N ALA A 34 6.87 8.21 15.70
CA ALA A 34 5.93 7.73 16.72
C ALA A 34 4.47 8.07 16.42
N ALA A 35 4.20 9.24 15.82
CA ALA A 35 2.86 9.63 15.41
C ALA A 35 2.35 8.77 14.25
N VAL A 36 3.24 8.41 13.31
CA VAL A 36 2.89 7.54 12.19
C VAL A 36 2.63 6.11 12.65
N ASP A 37 3.33 5.63 13.67
CA ASP A 37 3.14 4.28 14.22
C ASP A 37 1.68 4.04 14.65
N ALA A 38 1.02 5.06 15.22
CA ALA A 38 -0.39 5.00 15.61
C ALA A 38 -1.37 4.80 14.42
N SER A 39 -0.93 5.02 13.17
CA SER A 39 -1.73 4.75 11.97
C SER A 39 -1.35 3.45 11.26
N ALA A 40 -0.54 2.59 11.88
CA ALA A 40 -0.12 1.29 11.32
C ALA A 40 -1.29 0.35 11.06
N ARG A 41 -2.34 0.48 11.87
CA ARG A 41 -3.56 -0.30 11.74
C ARG A 41 -4.74 0.51 12.22
N VAL A 42 -5.80 0.50 11.43
CA VAL A 42 -7.09 1.08 11.79
C VAL A 42 -8.10 -0.05 11.93
N LEU A 43 -8.71 -0.13 13.11
CA LEU A 43 -9.87 -0.99 13.35
C LEU A 43 -11.15 -0.20 13.06
N PRO A 44 -12.23 -0.88 12.67
CA PRO A 44 -13.53 -0.23 12.54
C PRO A 44 -13.93 0.51 13.81
N SER A 45 -14.42 1.75 13.67
CA SER A 45 -14.90 2.56 14.80
C SER A 45 -16.29 2.13 15.30
N TYR A 46 -16.90 1.15 14.65
CA TYR A 46 -18.23 0.61 14.94
C TYR A 46 -18.12 -0.84 15.43
N ALA A 47 -19.11 -1.26 16.22
CA ALA A 47 -19.11 -2.59 16.81
C ALA A 47 -19.23 -3.68 15.74
N ARG A 48 -18.63 -4.84 16.04
CA ARG A 48 -18.85 -6.06 15.27
C ARG A 48 -20.31 -6.51 15.42
N GLU A 49 -20.94 -6.85 14.31
CA GLU A 49 -22.32 -7.33 14.24
C GLU A 49 -22.37 -8.80 13.80
N ASP A 50 -23.43 -9.52 14.18
CA ASP A 50 -23.69 -10.87 13.65
C ASP A 50 -24.31 -10.75 12.25
N ILE A 51 -23.55 -11.18 11.24
CA ILE A 51 -23.95 -11.12 9.83
C ILE A 51 -24.61 -12.41 9.33
N SER A 52 -24.76 -13.45 10.18
CA SER A 52 -25.24 -14.78 9.77
C SER A 52 -26.62 -14.73 9.10
N LEU A 53 -27.52 -13.87 9.60
CA LEU A 53 -28.84 -13.67 9.02
C LEU A 53 -28.78 -13.06 7.62
N ILE A 54 -27.83 -12.16 7.36
CA ILE A 54 -27.64 -11.57 6.03
C ILE A 54 -27.08 -12.63 5.07
N LEU A 55 -26.05 -13.39 5.50
CA LEU A 55 -25.41 -14.41 4.68
C LEU A 55 -26.40 -15.50 4.22
N SER A 56 -27.34 -15.89 5.08
CA SER A 56 -28.38 -16.88 4.75
C SER A 56 -29.41 -16.45 3.71
N LYS A 57 -29.44 -15.17 3.29
CA LYS A 57 -30.38 -14.68 2.28
C LYS A 57 -30.00 -15.19 0.89
N GLU A 58 -31.01 -15.56 0.11
CA GLU A 58 -30.82 -15.95 -1.30
C GLU A 58 -30.29 -14.78 -2.15
N THR A 59 -30.73 -13.55 -1.85
CA THR A 59 -30.27 -12.31 -2.50
C THR A 59 -30.01 -11.24 -1.44
N TRP A 60 -28.98 -10.42 -1.66
CA TRP A 60 -28.61 -9.32 -0.78
C TRP A 60 -29.12 -8.00 -1.36
N SER A 61 -29.75 -7.17 -0.53
CA SER A 61 -30.08 -5.79 -0.92
C SER A 61 -28.84 -4.89 -0.89
N GLU A 62 -28.96 -3.65 -1.38
CA GLU A 62 -27.86 -2.68 -1.29
C GLU A 62 -27.41 -2.43 0.17
N GLU A 63 -28.36 -2.39 1.11
CA GLU A 63 -28.08 -2.27 2.54
C GLU A 63 -27.37 -3.50 3.11
N ASP A 64 -27.68 -4.69 2.59
CA ASP A 64 -26.97 -5.92 2.96
C ASP A 64 -25.52 -5.87 2.47
N TYR A 65 -25.27 -5.49 1.21
CA TYR A 65 -23.92 -5.31 0.69
C TYR A 65 -23.14 -4.26 1.47
N GLN A 66 -23.79 -3.15 1.85
CA GLN A 66 -23.15 -2.11 2.66
C GLN A 66 -22.78 -2.64 4.05
N THR A 67 -23.69 -3.36 4.71
CA THR A 67 -23.44 -3.96 6.02
C THR A 67 -22.31 -4.98 5.94
N LEU A 68 -22.33 -5.86 4.93
CA LEU A 68 -21.29 -6.85 4.71
C LEU A 68 -19.93 -6.19 4.45
N TYR A 69 -19.86 -5.15 3.60
CA TYR A 69 -18.64 -4.40 3.36
C TYR A 69 -18.07 -3.82 4.66
N LEU A 70 -18.92 -3.15 5.46
CA LEU A 70 -18.48 -2.57 6.72
C LEU A 70 -18.02 -3.65 7.73
N GLN A 71 -18.64 -4.81 7.75
CA GLN A 71 -18.33 -5.87 8.71
C GLN A 71 -17.18 -6.79 8.26
N THR A 72 -16.83 -6.83 6.98
CA THR A 72 -15.85 -7.80 6.44
C THR A 72 -14.71 -7.15 5.66
N GLY A 73 -14.86 -5.89 5.25
CA GLY A 73 -13.95 -5.22 4.33
C GLY A 73 -14.05 -5.73 2.88
N LEU A 74 -15.01 -6.60 2.55
CA LEU A 74 -15.16 -7.17 1.22
C LEU A 74 -16.05 -6.32 0.34
N GLY A 75 -15.51 -5.86 -0.79
CA GLY A 75 -16.28 -5.15 -1.80
C GLY A 75 -17.29 -6.06 -2.50
N ARG A 76 -18.23 -5.45 -3.22
CA ARG A 76 -19.32 -6.15 -3.92
C ARG A 76 -18.82 -7.32 -4.78
N SER A 77 -17.79 -7.11 -5.59
CA SER A 77 -17.26 -8.15 -6.47
C SER A 77 -16.73 -9.37 -5.69
N ALA A 78 -16.12 -9.16 -4.52
CA ALA A 78 -15.62 -10.23 -3.68
C ALA A 78 -16.76 -10.95 -2.95
N LEU A 79 -17.73 -10.19 -2.45
CA LEU A 79 -18.94 -10.75 -1.84
C LEU A 79 -19.71 -11.62 -2.83
N ASP A 80 -19.86 -11.17 -4.07
CA ASP A 80 -20.51 -11.95 -5.13
C ASP A 80 -19.76 -13.25 -5.44
N GLU A 81 -18.42 -13.22 -5.46
CA GLU A 81 -17.59 -14.39 -5.71
C GLU A 81 -17.59 -15.39 -4.53
N LEU A 82 -17.71 -14.90 -3.30
CA LEU A 82 -17.72 -15.70 -2.07
C LEU A 82 -19.12 -16.10 -1.61
N LYS A 83 -20.17 -15.75 -2.35
CA LYS A 83 -21.55 -16.01 -1.93
C LYS A 83 -21.82 -17.50 -1.76
N GLY A 84 -22.31 -17.88 -0.58
CA GLY A 84 -22.53 -19.27 -0.19
C GLY A 84 -21.31 -19.93 0.48
N ASP A 85 -20.19 -19.22 0.59
CA ASP A 85 -19.04 -19.57 1.43
C ASP A 85 -19.00 -18.69 2.68
N ASP A 86 -19.97 -18.94 3.58
CA ASP A 86 -20.15 -18.17 4.80
C ASP A 86 -18.92 -18.26 5.73
N GLU A 87 -18.22 -19.40 5.72
CA GLU A 87 -17.01 -19.61 6.51
C GLU A 87 -15.89 -18.65 6.09
N SER A 88 -15.65 -18.52 4.78
CA SER A 88 -14.69 -17.55 4.26
C SER A 88 -15.07 -16.12 4.63
N ILE A 89 -16.33 -15.72 4.43
CA ILE A 89 -16.78 -14.35 4.73
C ILE A 89 -16.63 -14.04 6.23
N LEU A 90 -16.95 -14.98 7.12
CA LEU A 90 -16.74 -14.84 8.56
C LEU A 90 -15.25 -14.72 8.92
N ALA A 91 -14.36 -15.43 8.22
CA ALA A 91 -12.92 -15.28 8.42
C ALA A 91 -12.42 -13.86 8.03
N PHE A 92 -13.00 -13.23 7.00
CA PHE A 92 -12.72 -11.82 6.68
C PHE A 92 -13.25 -10.87 7.75
N GLN A 93 -14.43 -11.12 8.32
CA GLN A 93 -14.92 -10.36 9.47
C GLN A 93 -13.95 -10.49 10.66
N ASP A 94 -13.53 -11.71 11.01
CA ASP A 94 -12.57 -11.93 12.10
C ASP A 94 -11.26 -11.17 11.85
N ALA A 95 -10.77 -11.16 10.62
CA ALA A 95 -9.57 -10.42 10.24
C ALA A 95 -9.75 -8.89 10.32
N LEU A 96 -10.91 -8.36 9.92
CA LEU A 96 -11.18 -6.92 9.98
C LEU A 96 -11.08 -6.40 11.43
N TYR A 97 -11.53 -7.21 12.40
CA TYR A 97 -11.52 -6.88 13.82
C TYR A 97 -10.30 -7.43 14.59
N TYR A 98 -9.34 -8.06 13.91
CA TYR A 98 -8.13 -8.58 14.55
C TYR A 98 -7.25 -7.42 15.02
N GLU A 99 -7.02 -7.25 16.32
CA GLU A 99 -6.18 -6.15 16.81
C GLU A 99 -4.69 -6.47 16.57
N GLY A 100 -4.24 -7.62 17.07
CA GLY A 100 -2.86 -8.10 16.99
C GLY A 100 -1.85 -7.21 17.72
N GLU A 101 -0.82 -7.79 18.32
CA GLU A 101 0.33 -7.01 18.77
C GLU A 101 1.18 -6.62 17.56
N LEU A 102 1.64 -5.37 17.49
CA LEU A 102 2.44 -4.86 16.39
C LEU A 102 3.94 -4.95 16.70
N THR A 103 4.74 -5.19 15.68
CA THR A 103 6.21 -5.13 15.74
C THR A 103 6.77 -4.53 14.46
N HIS A 104 8.04 -4.12 14.50
CA HIS A 104 8.69 -3.39 13.43
C HIS A 104 9.88 -4.15 12.88
N GLU A 105 9.92 -4.29 11.57
CA GLU A 105 11.07 -4.82 10.83
C GLU A 105 11.82 -3.69 10.12
N THR A 106 13.14 -3.68 10.19
CA THR A 106 13.96 -2.73 9.40
C THR A 106 14.16 -3.29 8.00
N VAL A 107 13.52 -2.67 7.00
CA VAL A 107 13.57 -3.12 5.58
C VAL A 107 14.56 -2.31 4.74
N ALA A 108 14.95 -1.13 5.20
CA ALA A 108 16.07 -0.34 4.67
C ALA A 108 16.69 0.51 5.78
N ILE A 109 17.84 1.15 5.54
CA ILE A 109 18.61 1.91 6.54
C ILE A 109 17.73 2.89 7.34
N THR A 110 16.73 3.51 6.69
CA THR A 110 15.83 4.50 7.31
C THR A 110 14.36 4.07 7.32
N THR A 111 14.05 2.88 6.81
CA THR A 111 12.67 2.45 6.57
C THR A 111 12.31 1.27 7.44
N LYS A 112 11.24 1.44 8.20
CA LYS A 112 10.61 0.37 8.99
C LYS A 112 9.37 -0.13 8.28
N ARG A 113 9.01 -1.36 8.59
CA ARG A 113 7.78 -2.02 8.16
C ARG A 113 7.01 -2.51 9.38
N ASP A 114 5.75 -2.16 9.44
CA ASP A 114 4.79 -2.62 10.44
C ASP A 114 4.30 -4.02 10.07
N LYS A 115 4.40 -4.94 11.03
CA LYS A 115 3.85 -6.30 10.92
C LYS A 115 3.25 -6.74 12.25
N PHE A 116 2.48 -7.82 12.23
CA PHE A 116 2.06 -8.45 13.48
C PHE A 116 3.23 -9.17 14.15
N ALA A 117 3.27 -9.16 15.49
CA ALA A 117 4.21 -9.90 16.30
C ALA A 117 3.96 -11.42 16.21
N ASP A 118 2.72 -11.82 15.93
CA ASP A 118 2.37 -13.19 15.56
C ASP A 118 2.93 -13.52 14.16
N GLU A 119 4.03 -14.26 14.13
CA GLU A 119 4.71 -14.65 12.90
C GLU A 119 3.92 -15.68 12.07
N ASP A 120 2.89 -16.33 12.64
CA ASP A 120 2.05 -17.32 11.96
C ASP A 120 0.76 -16.69 11.42
N TYR A 121 0.36 -15.52 11.93
CA TYR A 121 -0.83 -14.82 11.45
C TYR A 121 -0.73 -14.40 9.98
N ARG A 122 -1.69 -14.85 9.17
CA ARG A 122 -1.88 -14.37 7.79
C ARG A 122 -3.29 -13.86 7.65
N ALA A 123 -3.43 -12.58 7.31
CA ALA A 123 -4.72 -12.06 6.91
C ALA A 123 -5.29 -12.87 5.72
N PRO A 124 -6.59 -13.20 5.72
CA PRO A 124 -7.24 -13.78 4.56
C PRO A 124 -7.16 -12.80 3.39
N ILE A 125 -7.10 -13.34 2.18
CA ILE A 125 -7.11 -12.53 0.96
C ILE A 125 -8.15 -13.06 -0.01
N VAL A 126 -8.87 -12.15 -0.65
CA VAL A 126 -9.86 -12.47 -1.68
C VAL A 126 -9.24 -13.26 -2.84
N PRO A 127 -10.04 -14.04 -3.58
CA PRO A 127 -9.62 -14.60 -4.85
C PRO A 127 -9.11 -13.50 -5.80
N LEU A 128 -7.82 -13.54 -6.10
CA LEU A 128 -7.16 -12.55 -6.93
C LEU A 128 -7.42 -12.81 -8.42
N GLN A 129 -7.30 -11.75 -9.22
CA GLN A 129 -7.30 -11.79 -10.68
C GLN A 129 -6.04 -11.10 -11.20
N GLU A 130 -5.53 -11.54 -12.35
CA GLU A 130 -4.50 -10.79 -13.06
C GLU A 130 -4.99 -9.36 -13.33
N GLY A 131 -4.13 -8.39 -13.04
CA GLY A 131 -4.45 -6.96 -13.12
C GLY A 131 -5.03 -6.37 -11.83
N ASP A 132 -5.30 -7.18 -10.79
CA ASP A 132 -5.57 -6.62 -9.47
C ASP A 132 -4.30 -5.93 -8.91
N VAL A 133 -4.51 -4.89 -8.11
CA VAL A 133 -3.43 -4.12 -7.49
C VAL A 133 -3.49 -4.31 -5.98
N LEU A 134 -2.34 -4.62 -5.37
CA LEU A 134 -2.20 -4.60 -3.92
C LEU A 134 -1.49 -3.33 -3.49
N VAL A 135 -2.05 -2.64 -2.51
CA VAL A 135 -1.41 -1.49 -1.84
C VAL A 135 -1.38 -1.70 -0.34
N THR A 136 -0.34 -1.18 0.32
CA THR A 136 -0.22 -1.20 1.79
C THR A 136 0.48 0.07 2.25
N SER A 137 0.20 0.51 3.48
CA SER A 137 0.87 1.63 4.14
C SER A 137 1.89 1.18 5.20
N THR A 138 2.17 -0.12 5.27
CA THR A 138 3.01 -0.75 6.32
C THR A 138 4.45 -0.24 6.37
N CYS A 139 4.99 0.33 5.28
CA CYS A 139 6.34 0.89 5.28
C CYS A 139 6.33 2.39 5.60
N HIS A 140 7.16 2.82 6.56
CA HIS A 140 7.30 4.23 6.91
C HIS A 140 8.77 4.68 7.09
N THR A 141 9.01 5.97 6.91
CA THR A 141 10.33 6.61 7.04
C THR A 141 10.15 8.03 7.52
N PHE A 142 10.79 8.39 8.63
CA PHE A 142 10.80 9.76 9.16
C PHE A 142 9.39 10.38 9.35
N GLY A 143 8.42 9.56 9.77
CA GLY A 143 7.04 9.99 9.98
C GLY A 143 6.17 10.06 8.72
N TRP A 144 6.65 9.57 7.58
CA TRP A 144 5.86 9.42 6.36
C TRP A 144 5.60 7.95 6.04
N ARG A 145 4.35 7.58 5.77
CA ARG A 145 3.96 6.24 5.27
C ARG A 145 4.13 6.17 3.76
N ASN A 146 5.28 5.68 3.33
CA ASN A 146 5.59 5.46 1.92
C ASN A 146 4.69 4.35 1.34
N GLY A 147 4.51 3.29 2.14
CA GLY A 147 3.80 2.09 1.73
C GLY A 147 4.50 1.26 0.65
N HIS A 148 3.72 0.44 -0.05
CA HIS A 148 4.13 -0.36 -1.20
C HIS A 148 2.94 -0.61 -2.12
N ALA A 149 3.21 -0.76 -3.41
CA ALA A 149 2.22 -1.11 -4.43
C ALA A 149 2.78 -2.18 -5.36
N ALA A 150 1.95 -3.15 -5.73
CA ALA A 150 2.32 -4.27 -6.58
C ALA A 150 1.15 -4.68 -7.49
N LEU A 151 1.49 -5.20 -8.67
CA LEU A 151 0.52 -5.68 -9.66
C LEU A 151 0.45 -7.21 -9.64
N VAL A 152 -0.75 -7.77 -9.54
CA VAL A 152 -0.96 -9.22 -9.68
C VAL A 152 -0.77 -9.62 -11.14
N VAL A 153 0.23 -10.45 -11.40
CA VAL A 153 0.55 -10.94 -12.76
C VAL A 153 0.26 -12.42 -12.96
N ASN A 154 0.05 -13.16 -11.87
CA ASN A 154 -0.47 -14.52 -11.91
C ASN A 154 -1.21 -14.81 -10.61
N ALA A 155 -2.54 -14.90 -10.68
CA ALA A 155 -3.37 -15.12 -9.50
C ALA A 155 -3.22 -16.55 -8.95
N ARG A 156 -3.02 -17.53 -9.83
CA ARG A 156 -2.87 -18.96 -9.45
C ARG A 156 -1.63 -19.19 -8.58
N THR A 157 -0.53 -18.52 -8.89
CA THR A 157 0.74 -18.63 -8.15
C THR A 157 0.99 -17.46 -7.22
N SER A 158 -0.03 -16.64 -6.95
CA SER A 158 0.05 -15.46 -6.08
C SER A 158 1.26 -14.58 -6.39
N SER A 159 1.57 -14.42 -7.68
CA SER A 159 2.80 -13.76 -8.14
C SER A 159 2.54 -12.31 -8.49
N LEU A 160 3.48 -11.47 -8.05
CA LEU A 160 3.40 -10.02 -8.18
C LEU A 160 4.54 -9.50 -9.04
N LEU A 161 4.27 -8.51 -9.89
CA LEU A 161 5.30 -7.65 -10.45
C LEU A 161 5.47 -6.44 -9.55
N GLU A 162 6.69 -6.21 -9.08
CA GLU A 162 6.98 -5.18 -8.09
C GLU A 162 8.39 -4.61 -8.20
N SER A 163 8.58 -3.42 -7.62
CA SER A 163 9.86 -2.72 -7.54
C SER A 163 10.11 -2.35 -6.08
N VAL A 164 10.88 -3.17 -5.36
CA VAL A 164 10.88 -3.20 -3.89
C VAL A 164 11.95 -2.33 -3.25
N SER A 165 13.16 -2.28 -3.81
CA SER A 165 14.29 -1.64 -3.12
C SER A 165 15.34 -1.05 -4.05
N LEU A 166 16.05 -0.05 -3.54
CA LEU A 166 17.14 0.64 -4.25
C LEU A 166 18.24 -0.34 -4.66
N GLY A 167 18.67 -0.27 -5.92
CA GLY A 167 19.71 -1.14 -6.47
C GLY A 167 19.22 -2.52 -6.89
N ILE A 168 17.94 -2.83 -6.69
CA ILE A 168 17.30 -4.07 -7.17
C ILE A 168 16.32 -3.69 -8.27
N PRO A 169 16.51 -4.17 -9.53
CA PRO A 169 15.52 -3.97 -10.58
C PRO A 169 14.16 -4.55 -10.23
N SER A 170 13.10 -4.06 -10.86
CA SER A 170 11.77 -4.64 -10.74
C SER A 170 11.77 -6.11 -11.14
N ALA A 171 10.98 -6.93 -10.43
CA ALA A 171 10.99 -8.37 -10.59
C ALA A 171 9.60 -8.98 -10.38
N ILE A 172 9.45 -10.21 -10.85
CA ILE A 172 8.30 -11.05 -10.54
C ILE A 172 8.63 -11.82 -9.27
N THR A 173 7.87 -11.56 -8.21
CA THR A 173 7.99 -12.26 -6.92
C THR A 173 6.94 -13.37 -6.84
N LEU A 174 7.40 -14.62 -6.84
CA LEU A 174 6.54 -15.79 -6.64
C LEU A 174 5.99 -15.80 -5.21
N ASN A 175 4.69 -16.06 -5.06
CA ASN A 175 4.00 -15.96 -3.77
C ASN A 175 4.14 -14.58 -3.07
N GLY A 176 4.40 -13.51 -3.83
CA GLY A 176 4.59 -12.16 -3.30
C GLY A 176 3.41 -11.63 -2.49
N VAL A 177 2.19 -12.10 -2.78
CA VAL A 177 0.97 -11.76 -2.01
C VAL A 177 1.14 -12.04 -0.52
N ASN A 178 1.89 -13.09 -0.14
CA ASN A 178 2.07 -13.40 1.27
C ASN A 178 2.71 -12.23 2.02
N TRP A 179 3.64 -11.48 1.42
CA TRP A 179 4.25 -10.30 2.03
C TRP A 179 3.19 -9.28 2.50
N PHE A 180 2.12 -9.06 1.73
CA PHE A 180 1.01 -8.21 2.15
C PHE A 180 0.21 -8.81 3.30
N ARG A 181 -0.02 -10.14 3.29
CA ARG A 181 -0.78 -10.87 4.33
C ARG A 181 -0.09 -10.93 5.69
N TYR A 182 1.24 -10.76 5.72
CA TYR A 182 2.02 -10.59 6.96
C TYR A 182 1.96 -9.16 7.53
N GLY A 183 1.53 -8.19 6.72
CA GLY A 183 1.48 -6.78 7.09
C GLY A 183 0.28 -6.47 7.99
N THR A 184 0.30 -5.27 8.58
CA THR A 184 -0.80 -4.78 9.43
C THR A 184 -1.99 -4.26 8.64
N ASN A 185 -1.80 -3.95 7.35
CA ASN A 185 -2.85 -3.48 6.47
C ASN A 185 -2.53 -3.76 5.00
N PHE A 186 -3.57 -3.87 4.17
CA PHE A 186 -3.49 -3.80 2.71
C PHE A 186 -4.88 -3.55 2.11
N MET A 187 -4.90 -3.16 0.85
CA MET A 187 -6.11 -3.16 0.02
C MET A 187 -5.85 -3.96 -1.26
N VAL A 188 -6.90 -4.61 -1.75
CA VAL A 188 -6.96 -5.20 -3.09
C VAL A 188 -7.87 -4.33 -3.94
N LEU A 189 -7.34 -3.82 -5.03
CA LEU A 189 -8.00 -2.88 -5.94
C LEU A 189 -8.17 -3.52 -7.32
N ARG A 190 -9.29 -3.23 -7.98
CA ARG A 190 -9.62 -3.79 -9.29
C ARG A 190 -10.19 -2.75 -10.21
N LEU A 191 -9.70 -2.71 -11.45
CA LEU A 191 -10.06 -1.67 -12.41
C LEU A 191 -11.55 -1.77 -12.77
N LYS A 192 -12.29 -0.69 -12.54
CA LYS A 192 -13.72 -0.58 -12.89
C LYS A 192 -13.89 -0.56 -14.41
N ASN A 193 -15.05 -1.00 -14.88
CA ASN A 193 -15.46 -0.92 -16.28
C ASN A 193 -14.46 -1.59 -17.26
N ALA A 194 -13.64 -2.52 -16.76
CA ALA A 194 -12.69 -3.31 -17.54
C ALA A 194 -12.99 -4.79 -17.32
N ASP A 195 -13.18 -5.52 -18.41
CA ASP A 195 -13.39 -6.96 -18.31
C ASP A 195 -12.10 -7.68 -17.83
N LYS A 196 -12.26 -8.95 -17.47
CA LYS A 196 -11.14 -9.76 -16.97
C LYS A 196 -10.02 -9.92 -18.00
N SER A 197 -10.34 -9.90 -19.30
CA SER A 197 -9.34 -10.08 -20.36
C SER A 197 -8.45 -8.85 -20.49
N LEU A 198 -9.02 -7.65 -20.46
CA LEU A 198 -8.26 -6.39 -20.49
C LEU A 198 -7.35 -6.26 -19.26
N ARG A 199 -7.85 -6.61 -18.05
CA ARG A 199 -7.04 -6.58 -16.83
C ARG A 199 -5.85 -7.55 -16.89
N ALA A 200 -6.06 -8.74 -17.45
CA ALA A 200 -4.97 -9.69 -17.70
C ALA A 200 -3.98 -9.18 -18.76
N GLU A 201 -4.46 -8.48 -19.80
CA GLU A 201 -3.62 -7.88 -20.83
C GLU A 201 -2.72 -6.75 -20.28
N ILE A 202 -3.27 -5.90 -19.40
CA ILE A 202 -2.49 -4.90 -18.65
C ILE A 202 -1.36 -5.57 -17.87
N ALA A 203 -1.68 -6.63 -17.13
CA ALA A 203 -0.68 -7.38 -16.35
C ALA A 203 0.39 -8.04 -17.23
N ALA A 204 0.01 -8.64 -18.35
CA ALA A 204 0.94 -9.24 -19.30
C ALA A 204 1.87 -8.18 -19.94
N THR A 205 1.32 -7.02 -20.31
CA THR A 205 2.08 -5.90 -20.88
C THR A 205 3.06 -5.34 -19.86
N ALA A 206 2.66 -5.25 -18.60
CA ALA A 206 3.55 -4.86 -17.51
C ALA A 206 4.71 -5.85 -17.35
N CYS A 207 4.48 -7.15 -17.42
CA CYS A 207 5.56 -8.15 -17.39
C CYS A 207 6.55 -7.97 -18.55
N ASP A 208 6.06 -7.63 -19.76
CA ASP A 208 6.91 -7.44 -20.93
C ASP A 208 7.76 -6.17 -20.82
N ARG A 209 7.16 -5.05 -20.39
CA ARG A 209 7.77 -3.71 -20.45
C ARG A 209 8.39 -3.22 -19.14
N LEU A 210 7.93 -3.74 -18.01
CA LEU A 210 8.25 -3.24 -16.67
C LEU A 210 9.00 -4.27 -15.81
N TYR A 211 9.35 -5.42 -16.36
CA TYR A 211 10.29 -6.36 -15.74
C TYR A 211 11.73 -5.89 -15.91
N ASN A 212 12.56 -6.07 -14.87
CA ASN A 212 13.98 -5.73 -14.86
C ASN A 212 14.28 -4.24 -15.14
N VAL A 213 13.38 -3.34 -14.73
CA VAL A 213 13.58 -1.89 -14.79
C VAL A 213 14.32 -1.44 -13.53
N PRO A 214 15.40 -0.65 -13.63
CA PRO A 214 16.14 -0.18 -12.46
C PRO A 214 15.28 0.61 -11.47
N TYR A 215 15.52 0.40 -10.17
CA TYR A 215 14.85 1.18 -9.13
C TYR A 215 15.34 2.64 -9.13
N SER A 216 14.41 3.60 -9.11
CA SER A 216 14.68 5.03 -9.06
C SER A 216 13.60 5.80 -8.29
N LEU A 217 13.98 6.41 -7.16
CA LEU A 217 13.11 7.29 -6.36
C LEU A 217 12.86 8.66 -7.00
N THR A 218 13.60 8.99 -8.07
CA THR A 218 13.59 10.33 -8.66
C THR A 218 12.66 10.44 -9.86
N VAL A 219 12.03 9.33 -10.28
CA VAL A 219 11.01 9.34 -11.33
C VAL A 219 9.86 10.25 -10.91
N GLY A 220 9.42 11.12 -11.82
CA GLY A 220 8.47 12.19 -11.52
C GLY A 220 9.11 13.50 -11.09
N PHE A 221 10.27 13.48 -10.43
CA PHE A 221 10.95 14.68 -9.95
C PHE A 221 12.10 15.14 -10.86
N LEU A 222 13.00 14.22 -11.22
CA LEU A 222 14.18 14.50 -12.06
C LEU A 222 14.04 13.91 -13.47
N SER A 223 13.03 13.08 -13.69
CA SER A 223 12.61 12.60 -15.00
C SER A 223 11.08 12.69 -15.10
N PRO A 224 10.52 12.71 -16.32
CA PRO A 224 9.07 12.65 -16.51
C PRO A 224 8.45 11.45 -15.79
N LYS A 225 7.21 11.61 -15.33
CA LYS A 225 6.46 10.50 -14.74
C LYS A 225 6.18 9.43 -15.79
N ASP A 226 5.64 9.79 -16.96
CA ASP A 226 5.56 8.87 -18.09
C ASP A 226 6.95 8.57 -18.64
N GLN A 227 7.38 7.32 -18.51
CA GLN A 227 8.68 6.85 -18.98
C GLN A 227 8.61 6.21 -20.39
N GLY A 228 7.44 6.26 -21.05
CA GLY A 228 7.22 5.67 -22.37
C GLY A 228 7.33 4.14 -22.36
N GLU A 229 7.46 3.53 -23.54
CA GLU A 229 7.43 2.06 -23.67
C GLU A 229 8.64 1.34 -23.06
N THR A 230 9.76 2.04 -22.88
CA THR A 230 11.01 1.47 -22.34
C THR A 230 11.52 2.28 -21.15
N PRO A 231 10.94 2.07 -19.96
CA PRO A 231 11.30 2.88 -18.80
C PRO A 231 12.75 2.72 -18.36
N GLN A 232 13.38 3.84 -18.02
CA GLN A 232 14.79 3.87 -17.58
C GLN A 232 14.92 3.73 -16.06
N GLY A 233 13.83 3.98 -15.34
CA GLY A 233 13.75 3.79 -13.90
C GLY A 233 12.31 3.68 -13.44
N THR A 234 12.10 3.07 -12.28
CA THR A 234 10.79 2.96 -11.65
C THR A 234 10.88 2.84 -10.13
N HIS A 235 9.79 3.09 -9.43
CA HIS A 235 9.60 2.64 -8.05
C HIS A 235 8.27 1.89 -7.96
N CYS A 236 7.89 1.37 -6.78
CA CYS A 236 6.73 0.50 -6.60
C CYS A 236 5.43 1.08 -7.20
N SER A 237 5.00 2.26 -6.74
CA SER A 237 3.78 2.91 -7.22
C SER A 237 3.86 3.35 -8.67
N HIS A 238 5.00 3.90 -9.11
CA HIS A 238 5.19 4.27 -10.51
C HIS A 238 5.09 3.07 -11.45
N LEU A 239 5.63 1.90 -11.07
CA LEU A 239 5.54 0.68 -11.87
C LEU A 239 4.07 0.32 -12.12
N VAL A 240 3.25 0.33 -11.06
CA VAL A 240 1.82 0.05 -11.17
C VAL A 240 1.15 1.12 -12.03
N TRP A 241 1.39 2.40 -11.74
CA TRP A 241 0.83 3.51 -12.53
C TRP A 241 1.15 3.39 -14.03
N GLN A 242 2.39 3.16 -14.41
CA GLN A 242 2.81 3.06 -15.81
C GLN A 242 2.12 1.89 -16.52
N ALA A 243 1.89 0.76 -15.83
CA ALA A 243 1.18 -0.39 -16.40
C ALA A 243 -0.24 -0.02 -16.87
N PHE A 244 -0.99 0.72 -16.05
CA PHE A 244 -2.33 1.21 -16.37
C PHE A 244 -2.29 2.37 -17.37
N TYR A 245 -1.28 3.24 -17.27
CA TYR A 245 -1.11 4.38 -18.15
C TYR A 245 -0.89 3.98 -19.61
N TYR A 246 -0.24 2.84 -19.88
CA TYR A 246 -0.14 2.29 -21.24
C TYR A 246 -1.49 2.08 -21.94
N TYR A 247 -2.55 1.91 -21.16
CA TYR A 247 -3.92 1.70 -21.63
C TYR A 247 -4.81 2.95 -21.46
N GLY A 248 -4.22 4.10 -21.12
CA GLY A 248 -4.93 5.36 -20.95
C GLY A 248 -5.63 5.53 -19.60
N TYR A 249 -5.33 4.67 -18.63
CA TYR A 249 -5.87 4.79 -17.27
C TYR A 249 -4.86 5.51 -16.36
N ASP A 250 -5.10 6.80 -16.11
CA ASP A 250 -4.32 7.56 -15.14
C ASP A 250 -4.82 7.29 -13.71
N ILE A 251 -4.21 6.29 -13.06
CA ILE A 251 -4.61 5.84 -11.72
C ILE A 251 -3.98 6.67 -10.59
N ASP A 252 -3.37 7.81 -10.90
CA ASP A 252 -2.91 8.77 -9.91
C ASP A 252 -4.03 9.78 -9.60
N SER A 253 -4.64 9.64 -8.42
CA SER A 253 -5.78 10.46 -8.01
C SER A 253 -5.47 11.95 -7.85
N ASN A 254 -4.21 12.34 -7.66
CA ASN A 254 -3.83 13.76 -7.51
C ASN A 254 -3.26 14.37 -8.81
N GLY A 255 -2.98 13.55 -9.82
CA GLY A 255 -2.45 13.97 -11.13
C GLY A 255 -1.06 14.61 -11.08
N GLY A 256 -0.35 14.42 -9.97
CA GLY A 256 0.93 15.04 -9.68
C GLY A 256 2.09 14.38 -10.42
N PRO A 257 3.29 14.96 -10.27
CA PRO A 257 4.50 14.42 -10.88
C PRO A 257 4.92 13.07 -10.27
N LEU A 258 4.62 12.83 -8.99
CA LEU A 258 4.90 11.58 -8.29
C LEU A 258 3.57 10.87 -8.01
N CYS A 259 3.46 9.61 -8.43
CA CYS A 259 2.37 8.74 -8.00
C CYS A 259 2.80 7.94 -6.77
N SER A 260 2.08 8.09 -5.67
CA SER A 260 2.27 7.31 -4.43
C SER A 260 1.30 6.12 -4.35
N ALA A 261 1.55 5.19 -3.43
CA ALA A 261 0.62 4.09 -3.17
C ALA A 261 -0.71 4.59 -2.60
N GLN A 262 -0.68 5.71 -1.86
CA GLN A 262 -1.87 6.41 -1.40
C GLN A 262 -2.68 6.99 -2.57
N ASP A 263 -2.02 7.54 -3.59
CA ASP A 263 -2.72 8.09 -4.75
C ASP A 263 -3.46 6.99 -5.54
N ILE A 264 -2.82 5.82 -5.68
CA ILE A 264 -3.42 4.62 -6.28
C ILE A 264 -4.62 4.13 -5.45
N ALA A 265 -4.46 4.07 -4.13
CA ALA A 265 -5.51 3.64 -3.20
C ALA A 265 -6.78 4.48 -3.30
N ASN A 266 -6.63 5.78 -3.61
CA ASN A 266 -7.73 6.74 -3.70
C ASN A 266 -8.17 7.02 -5.15
N SER A 267 -7.72 6.24 -6.13
CA SER A 267 -8.13 6.43 -7.52
C SER A 267 -9.58 6.00 -7.75
N ASP A 268 -10.38 6.91 -8.31
CA ASP A 268 -11.77 6.64 -8.70
C ASP A 268 -11.91 5.56 -9.78
N LEU A 269 -10.82 5.23 -10.49
CA LEU A 269 -10.78 4.17 -11.50
C LEU A 269 -10.86 2.76 -10.89
N PHE A 270 -10.54 2.60 -9.61
CA PHE A 270 -10.57 1.31 -8.93
C PHE A 270 -11.81 1.11 -8.08
N GLU A 271 -12.34 -0.11 -8.07
CA GLU A 271 -13.17 -0.60 -6.97
C GLU A 271 -12.27 -1.21 -5.89
N VAL A 272 -12.69 -1.08 -4.63
CA VAL A 272 -12.07 -1.78 -3.52
C VAL A 272 -12.67 -3.18 -3.46
N VAL A 273 -11.86 -4.20 -3.75
CA VAL A 273 -12.26 -5.61 -3.65
C VAL A 273 -12.13 -6.10 -2.22
N GLN A 274 -11.07 -5.66 -1.52
CA GLN A 274 -10.83 -5.95 -0.12
C GLN A 274 -10.14 -4.78 0.56
N VAL A 275 -10.54 -4.47 1.79
CA VAL A 275 -9.83 -3.61 2.73
C VAL A 275 -9.50 -4.36 4.01
N PHE A 276 -8.26 -4.28 4.46
CA PHE A 276 -7.79 -4.85 5.72
C PHE A 276 -6.86 -3.86 6.43
N GLY A 277 -7.15 -3.54 7.69
CA GLY A 277 -6.32 -2.67 8.52
C GLY A 277 -6.30 -1.18 8.12
N PHE A 278 -7.13 -0.79 7.16
CA PHE A 278 -7.48 0.59 6.84
C PHE A 278 -8.94 0.89 7.28
N ASP A 279 -9.30 2.17 7.37
CA ASP A 279 -10.69 2.58 7.58
C ASP A 279 -11.52 2.22 6.32
N PRO A 280 -12.58 1.38 6.43
CA PRO A 280 -13.35 0.98 5.25
C PRO A 280 -14.10 2.13 4.57
N ILE A 281 -14.37 3.24 5.26
CA ILE A 281 -15.09 4.38 4.70
C ILE A 281 -14.11 5.37 4.08
N LYS A 282 -13.01 5.62 4.78
CA LYS A 282 -12.02 6.65 4.44
C LYS A 282 -10.84 6.13 3.61
N LEU A 283 -10.65 4.82 3.57
CA LEU A 283 -9.52 4.14 2.95
C LEU A 283 -8.18 4.67 3.52
N TRP A 284 -7.37 5.31 2.67
CA TRP A 284 -6.05 5.80 3.05
C TRP A 284 -5.97 7.32 2.96
N ASN A 285 -6.09 7.98 4.11
CA ASN A 285 -5.92 9.43 4.28
C ASN A 285 -4.56 9.81 4.87
#